data_AF-A0A354ERP7-F1
#
_entry.id   AF-A0A354ERP7-F1
#
_cell.length_a   1.000
_cell.length_b   1.000
_cell.length_c   1.000
_cell.angle_alpha   90.00
_cell.angle_beta   90.00
_cell.angle_gamma   90.00
#
_symmetry.space_group_name_H-M   'P 1'
#
loop_
_entity.id
_entity.type
_entity.pdbx_description
1 polymer ?
#
loop_
_entity_poly.entity_id
_entity_poly.type
_entity_poly.pdbx_seq_one_letter_code
_entity_poly.pdbx_strand_id
1 'polypeptide(L)'
;MNPTRIVLAYVDDEWTQPLWEVFDSAVFPIRMADPGWEWPDGRPWRFDTDAVHAAVNRARLAAEGAEVTATRLRLEAHRRDDPLLLPARNFELARNTVLHDRFLALLESGIAPADIAAIDEDVESRKFPFKHLPKFYAKTGGQNKSFAIDRRDLVFAKAHVGQDGGLHDIPADAEEDLTAARLRRELESRFRFGTPLQPPGFQHDVQREFGAPLVRERMFCIDRGPVNVFGDHANVFGSDMITAERIEDAQNE
;
A
#
# COMPACT_ATOMS: atom_id res chain seq x y z
N MET A 1 -3.56 -16.95 16.52
CA MET A 1 -2.19 -16.55 16.10
C MET A 1 -2.38 -15.69 14.86
N ASN A 2 -2.05 -14.41 14.90
CA ASN A 2 -2.21 -13.55 13.71
C ASN A 2 -1.03 -13.83 12.75
N PRO A 3 -1.27 -13.92 11.44
CA PRO A 3 -0.19 -14.03 10.47
C PRO A 3 0.76 -12.85 10.63
N THR A 4 2.04 -13.14 10.84
CA THR A 4 3.09 -12.13 11.02
C THR A 4 3.68 -11.65 9.71
N ARG A 5 3.34 -12.33 8.61
CA ARG A 5 3.88 -12.04 7.28
C ARG A 5 3.09 -12.71 6.16
N ILE A 6 3.09 -12.10 4.97
CA ILE A 6 2.65 -12.72 3.72
C ILE A 6 3.72 -12.55 2.64
N VAL A 7 4.06 -13.63 1.96
CA VAL A 7 4.99 -13.64 0.83
C VAL A 7 4.30 -14.35 -0.33
N LEU A 8 4.37 -13.75 -1.52
CA LEU A 8 3.83 -14.35 -2.73
C LEU A 8 5.00 -14.82 -3.61
N ALA A 9 5.26 -16.12 -3.59
CA ALA A 9 6.17 -16.75 -4.54
C ALA A 9 5.39 -17.07 -5.83
N TYR A 10 5.81 -16.52 -6.97
CA TYR A 10 5.10 -16.63 -8.24
C TYR A 10 6.04 -16.95 -9.40
N VAL A 11 5.51 -17.59 -10.45
CA VAL A 11 6.21 -17.74 -11.73
C VAL A 11 5.81 -16.54 -12.59
N ASP A 12 6.79 -15.79 -13.10
CA ASP A 12 6.49 -14.66 -13.98
C ASP A 12 6.08 -15.16 -15.37
N ASP A 13 4.80 -15.04 -15.68
CA ASP A 13 4.16 -15.40 -16.93
C ASP A 13 2.93 -14.53 -17.21
N GLU A 14 2.23 -14.79 -18.32
CA GLU A 14 1.03 -14.04 -18.73
C GLU A 14 -0.13 -14.10 -17.71
N TRP A 15 -0.10 -15.03 -16.76
CA TRP A 15 -1.11 -15.22 -15.71
C TRP A 15 -0.71 -14.57 -14.38
N THR A 16 0.37 -13.79 -14.37
CA THR A 16 0.81 -13.06 -13.18
C THR A 16 -0.06 -11.82 -12.92
N GLN A 17 -0.62 -11.20 -13.97
CA GLN A 17 -1.42 -9.97 -13.83
C GLN A 17 -2.62 -10.10 -12.86
N PRO A 18 -3.45 -11.18 -12.92
CA PRO A 18 -4.50 -11.40 -11.93
C PRO A 18 -4.02 -11.47 -10.48
N LEU A 19 -2.77 -11.87 -10.22
CA LEU A 19 -2.22 -11.87 -8.86
C LEU A 19 -2.09 -10.44 -8.32
N TRP A 20 -1.69 -9.49 -9.16
CA TRP A 20 -1.57 -8.08 -8.76
C TRP A 20 -2.93 -7.42 -8.56
N GLU A 21 -3.97 -7.89 -9.25
CA GLU A 21 -5.34 -7.45 -8.98
C GLU A 21 -5.85 -7.87 -7.60
N VAL A 22 -5.37 -8.99 -7.06
CA VAL A 22 -5.79 -9.53 -5.75
C VAL A 22 -4.88 -9.08 -4.62
N PHE A 23 -3.58 -9.26 -4.78
CA PHE A 23 -2.61 -9.12 -3.70
C PHE A 23 -2.01 -7.72 -3.62
N ASP A 24 -1.80 -7.09 -4.78
CA ASP A 24 -1.24 -5.73 -4.92
C ASP A 24 -0.10 -5.50 -3.91
N SER A 25 -0.02 -4.30 -3.34
CA SER A 25 0.99 -3.90 -2.37
C SER A 25 0.83 -4.53 -0.98
N ALA A 26 -0.06 -5.51 -0.78
CA ALA A 26 -0.23 -6.18 0.50
C ALA A 26 0.82 -7.29 0.75
N VAL A 27 1.44 -7.83 -0.30
CA VAL A 27 2.37 -8.97 -0.20
C VAL A 27 3.81 -8.58 -0.54
N PHE A 28 4.78 -9.38 -0.06
CA PHE A 28 6.13 -9.30 -0.58
C PHE A 28 6.27 -10.27 -1.78
N PRO A 29 6.56 -9.76 -3.00
CA PRO A 29 6.70 -10.58 -4.20
C PRO A 29 8.04 -11.30 -4.22
N ILE A 30 8.05 -12.59 -4.56
CA ILE A 30 9.26 -13.36 -4.84
C ILE A 30 9.07 -14.07 -6.17
N ARG A 31 9.75 -13.55 -7.19
CA ARG A 31 9.79 -14.20 -8.49
C ARG A 31 10.55 -15.51 -8.39
N MET A 32 9.86 -16.61 -8.65
CA MET A 32 10.46 -17.90 -8.88
C MET A 32 11.00 -17.92 -10.30
N ALA A 33 12.32 -18.04 -10.41
CA ALA A 33 13.01 -18.23 -11.67
C ALA A 33 13.94 -19.43 -11.55
N ASP A 34 14.13 -20.12 -12.67
CA ASP A 34 15.24 -21.01 -12.87
C ASP A 34 16.10 -20.50 -14.04
N PRO A 35 17.29 -19.93 -13.76
CA PRO A 35 18.15 -19.34 -14.78
C PRO A 35 18.58 -20.33 -15.88
N GLY A 36 18.52 -21.64 -15.63
CA GLY A 36 18.90 -22.67 -16.58
C GLY A 36 17.73 -23.29 -17.34
N TRP A 37 16.50 -22.77 -17.17
CA TRP A 37 15.31 -23.41 -17.71
C TRP A 37 14.96 -22.89 -19.11
N GLU A 38 15.38 -23.64 -20.14
CA GLU A 38 15.09 -23.38 -21.55
C GLU A 38 14.01 -24.32 -22.13
N TRP A 39 13.01 -24.71 -21.32
CA TRP A 39 11.94 -25.64 -21.74
C TRP A 39 12.48 -26.91 -22.45
N PRO A 40 13.24 -27.77 -21.75
CA PRO A 40 13.80 -28.97 -22.37
C PRO A 40 12.68 -29.81 -23.03
N ASP A 41 12.83 -30.09 -24.33
CA ASP A 41 11.86 -30.85 -25.13
C ASP A 41 10.44 -30.25 -25.15
N GLY A 42 10.30 -28.94 -24.95
CA GLY A 42 9.00 -28.24 -24.89
C GLY A 42 8.17 -28.61 -23.67
N ARG A 43 8.78 -29.23 -22.64
CA ARG A 43 8.07 -29.63 -21.42
C ARG A 43 7.99 -28.48 -20.42
N PRO A 44 6.80 -28.20 -19.86
CA PRO A 44 6.65 -27.25 -18.78
C PRO A 44 7.43 -27.63 -17.52
N TRP A 45 7.83 -26.59 -16.79
CA TRP A 45 8.57 -26.67 -15.52
C TRP A 45 7.96 -27.62 -14.48
N ARG A 46 6.62 -27.73 -14.45
CA ARG A 46 5.89 -28.64 -13.54
C ARG A 46 6.23 -30.13 -13.69
N PHE A 47 6.87 -30.54 -14.79
CA PHE A 47 7.23 -31.94 -15.04
C PHE A 47 8.63 -32.31 -14.52
N ASP A 48 9.39 -31.33 -14.02
CA ASP A 48 10.67 -31.55 -13.33
C ASP A 48 10.53 -31.19 -11.85
N THR A 49 10.25 -32.22 -11.04
CA THR A 49 10.05 -32.06 -9.59
C THR A 49 11.27 -31.47 -8.89
N ASP A 50 12.48 -31.81 -9.35
CA ASP A 50 13.72 -31.34 -8.73
C ASP A 50 13.92 -29.84 -9.00
N ALA A 51 13.66 -29.39 -10.23
CA ALA A 51 13.70 -27.98 -10.58
C ALA A 51 12.65 -27.16 -9.81
N VAL A 52 11.41 -27.68 -9.69
CA VAL A 52 10.33 -27.06 -8.90
C VAL A 52 10.73 -26.96 -7.43
N HIS A 53 11.20 -28.05 -6.83
CA HIS A 53 11.68 -28.07 -5.45
C HIS A 53 12.84 -27.09 -5.24
N ALA A 54 13.78 -27.00 -6.18
CA ALA A 54 14.90 -26.08 -6.09
C ALA A 54 14.43 -24.62 -6.09
N ALA A 55 13.51 -24.21 -6.97
CA ALA A 55 13.03 -22.83 -6.99
C ALA A 55 12.15 -22.50 -5.78
N VAL A 56 11.31 -23.42 -5.31
CA VAL A 56 10.54 -23.23 -4.07
C VAL A 56 11.49 -23.03 -2.89
N ASN A 57 12.57 -23.82 -2.80
CA ASN A 57 13.59 -23.63 -1.78
C ASN A 57 14.32 -22.29 -1.92
N ARG A 58 14.67 -21.86 -3.14
CA ARG A 58 15.23 -20.52 -3.39
C ARG A 58 14.27 -19.42 -2.93
N ALA A 59 12.98 -19.54 -3.25
CA ALA A 59 11.97 -18.57 -2.83
C ALA A 59 11.80 -18.54 -1.31
N ARG A 60 11.84 -19.70 -0.64
CA ARG A 60 11.82 -19.78 0.83
C ARG A 60 13.03 -19.08 1.46
N LEU A 61 14.22 -19.32 0.92
CA LEU A 61 15.45 -18.66 1.39
C LEU A 61 15.42 -17.15 1.12
N ALA A 62 14.93 -16.72 -0.04
CA ALA A 62 14.74 -15.31 -0.38
C ALA A 62 13.72 -14.64 0.54
N ALA A 63 12.67 -15.37 0.97
CA ALA A 63 11.76 -14.87 1.99
C ALA A 63 12.51 -14.60 3.30
N GLU A 64 13.50 -15.38 3.67
CA GLU A 64 14.32 -15.13 4.86
C GLU A 64 15.46 -14.12 4.61
N GLY A 65 15.52 -13.52 3.41
CA GLY A 65 16.56 -12.61 2.96
C GLY A 65 16.61 -11.25 3.68
N ALA A 66 17.72 -10.55 3.46
CA ALA A 66 18.01 -9.27 4.08
C ALA A 66 17.06 -8.16 3.59
N GLU A 67 16.72 -8.17 2.30
CA GLU A 67 15.83 -7.21 1.65
C GLU A 67 14.45 -7.26 2.29
N VAL A 68 13.86 -8.45 2.42
CA VAL A 68 12.54 -8.57 3.02
C VAL A 68 12.55 -8.18 4.50
N THR A 69 13.61 -8.57 5.20
CA THR A 69 13.80 -8.20 6.61
C THR A 69 13.93 -6.68 6.77
N ALA A 70 14.65 -6.01 5.89
CA ALA A 70 14.83 -4.56 5.91
C ALA A 70 13.50 -3.83 5.62
N THR A 71 12.75 -4.25 4.60
CA THR A 71 11.43 -3.69 4.28
C THR A 71 10.47 -3.87 5.46
N ARG A 72 10.46 -5.05 6.09
CA ARG A 72 9.66 -5.31 7.30
C ARG A 72 10.03 -4.38 8.44
N LEU A 73 11.31 -4.29 8.80
CA LEU A 73 11.78 -3.44 9.89
C LEU A 73 11.46 -1.96 9.65
N ARG A 74 11.52 -1.51 8.40
CA ARG A 74 11.14 -0.15 7.99
C ARG A 74 9.65 0.12 8.22
N LEU A 75 8.80 -0.79 7.77
CA LEU A 75 7.34 -0.69 7.97
C LEU A 75 6.96 -0.76 9.45
N GLU A 76 7.56 -1.69 10.21
CA GLU A 76 7.36 -1.84 11.66
C GLU A 76 7.83 -0.62 12.47
N ALA A 77 8.79 0.16 11.95
CA ALA A 77 9.21 1.41 12.57
C ALA A 77 8.11 2.48 12.56
N HIS A 78 7.10 2.33 11.69
CA HIS A 78 5.92 3.18 11.67
C HIS A 78 6.27 4.67 11.65
N ARG A 79 7.24 5.07 10.82
CA ARG A 79 7.59 6.49 10.66
C ARG A 79 6.41 7.23 10.04
N ARG A 80 6.27 8.52 10.36
CA ARG A 80 5.08 9.32 10.00
C ARG A 80 5.09 9.79 8.56
N ASP A 81 6.27 9.82 8.00
CA ASP A 81 6.66 10.34 6.70
C ASP A 81 7.26 9.22 5.84
N ASP A 82 7.08 7.94 6.20
CA ASP A 82 7.57 6.83 5.39
C ASP A 82 6.69 6.68 4.13
N PRO A 83 7.26 6.80 2.93
CA PRO A 83 6.52 6.61 1.69
C PRO A 83 5.80 5.26 1.59
N LEU A 84 6.39 4.19 2.14
CA LEU A 84 5.80 2.85 2.04
C LEU A 84 4.50 2.71 2.83
N LEU A 85 4.22 3.63 3.76
CA LEU A 85 3.00 3.63 4.56
C LEU A 85 1.90 4.52 3.97
N LEU A 86 2.20 5.35 2.96
CA LEU A 86 1.25 6.28 2.37
C LEU A 86 0.12 5.55 1.62
N PRO A 87 -1.08 6.14 1.54
CA PRO A 87 -2.20 5.58 0.79
C PRO A 87 -1.91 5.71 -0.71
N ALA A 88 -1.57 4.60 -1.35
CA ALA A 88 -0.87 4.59 -2.63
C ALA A 88 -1.71 5.21 -3.77
N ARG A 89 -3.03 4.98 -3.78
CA ARG A 89 -3.92 5.52 -4.84
C ARG A 89 -4.31 6.98 -4.59
N ASN A 90 -4.09 7.46 -3.36
CA ASN A 90 -4.40 8.83 -2.98
C ASN A 90 -3.17 9.73 -2.87
N PHE A 91 -1.94 9.21 -2.91
CA PHE A 91 -0.75 10.05 -2.86
C PHE A 91 -0.26 10.36 -4.28
N GLU A 92 -0.34 11.64 -4.67
CA GLU A 92 0.05 12.08 -6.00
C GLU A 92 1.48 12.59 -6.05
N LEU A 93 2.30 11.93 -6.87
CA LEU A 93 3.67 12.32 -7.15
C LEU A 93 3.71 13.40 -8.24
N ALA A 94 4.90 13.94 -8.51
CA ALA A 94 5.09 14.87 -9.63
C ALA A 94 4.66 14.26 -10.98
N ARG A 95 4.42 15.10 -11.99
CA ARG A 95 4.08 14.69 -13.37
C ARG A 95 2.79 13.85 -13.51
N ASN A 96 1.83 14.04 -12.59
CA ASN A 96 0.52 13.37 -12.60
C ASN A 96 0.58 11.85 -12.43
N THR A 97 1.64 11.31 -11.81
CA THR A 97 1.71 9.89 -11.44
C THR A 97 1.21 9.69 -10.02
N VAL A 98 0.62 8.53 -9.72
CA VAL A 98 0.23 8.17 -8.35
C VAL A 98 1.27 7.23 -7.75
N LEU A 99 1.40 7.21 -6.42
CA LEU A 99 2.32 6.32 -5.72
C LEU A 99 2.01 4.84 -5.98
N HIS A 100 0.74 4.51 -6.25
CA HIS A 100 0.32 3.16 -6.63
C HIS A 100 1.08 2.62 -7.85
N ASP A 101 1.33 3.45 -8.87
CA ASP A 101 2.09 3.04 -10.06
C ASP A 101 3.53 2.63 -9.70
N ARG A 102 4.14 3.30 -8.73
CA ARG A 102 5.47 2.93 -8.20
C ARG A 102 5.43 1.61 -7.45
N PHE A 103 4.39 1.40 -6.66
CA PHE A 103 4.23 0.15 -5.92
C PHE A 103 3.99 -1.02 -6.87
N LEU A 104 3.17 -0.87 -7.91
CA LEU A 104 2.99 -1.90 -8.93
C LEU A 104 4.31 -2.22 -9.65
N ALA A 105 5.07 -1.20 -10.04
CA ALA A 105 6.37 -1.40 -10.67
C ALA A 105 7.32 -2.23 -9.78
N LEU A 106 7.36 -1.96 -8.46
CA LEU A 106 8.12 -2.77 -7.49
C LEU A 106 7.65 -4.23 -7.44
N LEU A 107 6.36 -4.48 -7.59
CA LEU A 107 5.81 -5.83 -7.55
C LEU A 107 6.22 -6.64 -8.79
N GLU A 108 6.17 -5.99 -9.95
CA GLU A 108 6.50 -6.57 -11.25
C GLU A 108 8.01 -6.80 -11.42
N SER A 109 8.85 -5.85 -11.00
CA SER A 109 10.31 -5.97 -11.12
C SER A 109 10.96 -6.76 -9.97
N GLY A 110 10.23 -6.97 -8.88
CA GLY A 110 10.79 -7.36 -7.59
C GLY A 110 11.28 -6.14 -6.80
N ILE A 111 11.36 -6.32 -5.48
CA ILE A 111 11.70 -5.24 -4.54
C ILE A 111 13.21 -5.22 -4.29
N ALA A 112 13.93 -4.30 -4.94
CA ALA A 112 15.33 -4.04 -4.63
C ALA A 112 15.48 -2.79 -3.74
N PRO A 113 16.54 -2.68 -2.92
CA PRO A 113 16.78 -1.50 -2.09
C PRO A 113 16.88 -0.18 -2.89
N ALA A 114 17.42 -0.24 -4.11
CA ALA A 114 17.54 0.93 -4.98
C ALA A 114 16.17 1.47 -5.41
N ASP A 115 15.21 0.58 -5.68
CA ASP A 115 13.88 0.97 -6.12
C ASP A 115 13.07 1.58 -4.96
N ILE A 116 13.25 1.08 -3.73
CA ILE A 116 12.70 1.71 -2.53
C ILE A 116 13.31 3.12 -2.32
N ALA A 117 14.62 3.27 -2.52
CA ALA A 117 15.27 4.57 -2.38
C ALA A 117 14.77 5.58 -3.42
N ALA A 118 14.47 5.15 -4.64
CA ALA A 118 13.88 6.01 -5.67
C ALA A 118 12.50 6.55 -5.26
N ILE A 119 11.70 5.77 -4.52
CA ILE A 119 10.42 6.25 -3.97
C ILE A 119 10.66 7.34 -2.92
N ASP A 120 11.69 7.20 -2.09
CA ASP A 120 12.05 8.21 -1.08
C ASP A 120 12.42 9.55 -1.72
N GLU A 121 13.03 9.52 -2.91
CA GLU A 121 13.38 10.72 -3.67
C GLU A 121 12.16 11.40 -4.31
N ASP A 122 11.14 10.62 -4.69
CA ASP A 122 9.91 11.12 -5.31
C ASP A 122 8.93 11.75 -4.29
N VAL A 123 9.09 11.47 -2.98
CA VAL A 123 8.18 11.93 -1.93
C VAL A 123 8.77 13.10 -1.13
N GLU A 124 8.13 14.26 -1.23
CA GLU A 124 8.49 15.41 -0.41
C GLU A 124 8.02 15.20 1.04
N SER A 125 8.95 15.37 1.99
CA SER A 125 8.67 15.40 3.43
C SER A 125 9.10 16.73 4.04
N ARG A 126 8.21 17.34 4.83
CA ARG A 126 8.44 18.66 5.43
C ARG A 126 8.03 18.70 6.90
N LYS A 127 8.70 19.54 7.68
CA LYS A 127 8.29 19.86 9.06
C LYS A 127 7.15 20.89 9.06
N PHE A 128 6.07 20.58 9.76
CA PHE A 128 4.91 21.46 9.87
C PHE A 128 4.77 22.03 11.30
N PRO A 129 4.93 23.35 11.49
CA PRO A 129 4.63 23.99 12.76
C PRO A 129 3.14 24.00 13.08
N PHE A 130 2.79 24.28 14.35
CA PHE A 130 1.40 24.37 14.80
C PHE A 130 0.53 25.25 13.90
N LYS A 131 1.03 26.43 13.50
CA LYS A 131 0.31 27.39 12.66
C LYS A 131 -0.12 26.83 11.30
N HIS A 132 0.56 25.81 10.78
CA HIS A 132 0.24 25.19 9.49
C HIS A 132 -0.82 24.10 9.62
N LEU A 133 -0.88 23.39 10.76
CA LEU A 133 -1.84 22.30 10.97
C LEU A 133 -2.56 22.45 12.34
N PRO A 134 -3.23 23.59 12.59
CA PRO A 134 -3.72 23.93 13.93
C PRO A 134 -4.76 22.93 14.44
N LYS A 135 -5.67 22.46 13.57
CA LYS A 135 -6.70 21.48 13.94
C LYS A 135 -6.12 20.11 14.28
N PHE A 136 -5.19 19.62 13.46
CA PHE A 136 -4.47 18.38 13.73
C PHE A 136 -3.70 18.41 15.05
N TYR A 137 -2.95 19.48 15.32
CA TYR A 137 -2.17 19.58 16.55
C TYR A 137 -3.04 19.84 17.79
N ALA A 138 -4.18 20.52 17.65
CA ALA A 138 -5.14 20.64 18.75
C ALA A 138 -5.67 19.27 19.20
N LYS A 139 -5.85 18.33 18.26
CA LYS A 139 -6.31 16.95 18.53
C LYS A 139 -5.18 16.03 19.00
N THR A 140 -4.01 16.09 18.38
CA THR A 140 -2.94 15.10 18.58
C THR A 140 -1.82 15.55 19.53
N GLY A 141 -1.77 16.84 19.87
CA GLY A 141 -0.69 17.43 20.65
C GLY A 141 0.66 17.46 19.93
N GLY A 142 1.61 18.16 20.54
CA GLY A 142 2.95 18.38 19.99
C GLY A 142 2.99 19.45 18.90
N GLN A 143 4.14 19.56 18.23
CA GLN A 143 4.39 20.54 17.16
C GLN A 143 5.61 20.13 16.33
N ASN A 144 5.80 20.76 15.15
CA ASN A 144 6.99 20.59 14.29
C ASN A 144 7.29 19.15 13.86
N LYS A 145 6.25 18.33 13.69
CA LYS A 145 6.35 16.96 13.15
C LYS A 145 6.62 17.00 11.64
N SER A 146 7.32 16.00 11.13
CA SER A 146 7.56 15.76 9.70
C SER A 146 6.41 14.95 9.11
N PHE A 147 5.91 15.37 7.95
CA PHE A 147 4.86 14.69 7.19
C PHE A 147 5.15 14.77 5.69
N ALA A 148 4.62 13.79 4.94
CA ALA A 148 4.64 13.82 3.49
C ALA A 148 3.63 14.84 2.94
N ILE A 149 3.99 15.49 1.84
CA ILE A 149 3.13 16.39 1.08
C ILE A 149 3.13 15.97 -0.38
N ASP A 150 1.95 15.95 -0.99
CA ASP A 150 1.79 15.56 -2.38
C ASP A 150 1.77 16.79 -3.31
N ARG A 151 1.69 16.55 -4.63
CA ARG A 151 1.67 17.64 -5.62
C ARG A 151 0.44 18.56 -5.57
N ARG A 152 -0.60 18.21 -4.80
CA ARG A 152 -1.83 19.01 -4.64
C ARG A 152 -1.77 19.91 -3.41
N ASP A 153 -0.61 19.95 -2.75
CA ASP A 153 -0.40 20.56 -1.44
C ASP A 153 -1.25 19.93 -0.33
N LEU A 154 -1.60 18.64 -0.48
CA LEU A 154 -2.25 17.88 0.58
C LEU A 154 -1.19 17.30 1.51
N VAL A 155 -1.36 17.55 2.81
CA VAL A 155 -0.48 17.06 3.86
C VAL A 155 -1.05 15.76 4.40
N PHE A 156 -0.27 14.69 4.29
CA PHE A 156 -0.61 13.36 4.80
C PHE A 156 -0.14 13.28 6.26
N ALA A 157 -0.86 13.96 7.15
CA ALA A 157 -0.48 13.98 8.55
C ALA A 157 -0.81 12.63 9.19
N LYS A 158 0.20 11.87 9.62
CA LYS A 158 -0.06 10.60 10.32
C LYS A 158 -0.84 10.86 11.61
N ALA A 159 -2.09 10.42 11.65
CA ALA A 159 -2.93 10.40 12.84
C ALA A 159 -3.20 8.96 13.27
N HIS A 160 -3.27 8.77 14.58
CA HIS A 160 -3.42 7.50 15.29
C HIS A 160 -4.38 6.47 14.68
N VAL A 161 -4.16 5.22 15.09
CA VAL A 161 -5.06 4.06 15.07
C VAL A 161 -6.54 4.45 15.10
N GLY A 162 -7.23 4.32 13.97
CA GLY A 162 -8.69 4.37 13.84
C GLY A 162 -9.27 2.96 13.72
N GLN A 163 -10.56 2.83 13.38
CA GLN A 163 -11.09 1.60 12.81
C GLN A 163 -11.10 1.78 11.29
N ASP A 164 -10.35 0.94 10.56
CA ASP A 164 -10.46 0.85 9.10
C ASP A 164 -11.80 0.22 8.76
N GLY A 165 -12.86 1.03 8.65
CA GLY A 165 -14.13 0.65 8.01
C GLY A 165 -14.91 -0.55 8.57
N GLY A 166 -14.43 -1.26 9.59
CA GLY A 166 -15.04 -2.45 10.18
C GLY A 166 -14.14 -3.69 10.15
N LEU A 167 -14.34 -4.60 11.10
CA LEU A 167 -13.93 -5.99 10.92
C LEU A 167 -14.78 -6.56 9.79
N HIS A 168 -14.17 -6.83 8.65
CA HIS A 168 -14.83 -7.62 7.62
C HIS A 168 -14.54 -9.09 7.92
N ASP A 169 -15.55 -9.77 8.43
CA ASP A 169 -15.56 -11.22 8.36
C ASP A 169 -15.77 -11.61 6.90
N ILE A 170 -14.85 -12.41 6.39
CA ILE A 170 -15.04 -13.14 5.13
C ILE A 170 -15.58 -14.50 5.56
N PRO A 171 -16.88 -14.79 5.37
CA PRO A 171 -17.42 -16.11 5.68
C PRO A 171 -16.71 -17.13 4.78
N ALA A 172 -16.24 -18.24 5.36
CA ALA A 172 -15.56 -19.30 4.61
C ALA A 172 -16.45 -19.91 3.50
N ASP A 173 -17.77 -19.74 3.62
CA ASP A 173 -18.78 -20.39 2.80
C ASP A 173 -19.33 -19.44 1.71
N ALA A 174 -18.84 -18.19 1.65
CA ALA A 174 -19.31 -17.17 0.71
C ALA A 174 -18.46 -17.14 -0.58
N GLU A 175 -18.33 -18.30 -1.25
CA GLU A 175 -17.61 -18.40 -2.54
C GLU A 175 -18.14 -17.38 -3.58
N GLU A 176 -19.43 -17.06 -3.55
CA GLU A 176 -20.05 -16.07 -4.45
C GLU A 176 -19.66 -14.61 -4.15
N ASP A 177 -19.13 -14.31 -2.95
CA ASP A 177 -18.75 -12.94 -2.56
C ASP A 177 -17.23 -12.66 -2.58
N LEU A 178 -16.40 -13.65 -2.91
CA LEU A 178 -14.93 -13.56 -2.90
C LEU A 178 -14.39 -12.99 -4.22
N THR A 179 -14.70 -11.72 -4.49
CA THR A 179 -14.11 -11.00 -5.64
C THR A 179 -12.65 -10.60 -5.36
N ALA A 180 -11.84 -10.50 -6.42
CA ALA A 180 -10.46 -9.98 -6.33
C ALA A 180 -10.40 -8.60 -5.65
N ALA A 181 -11.36 -7.72 -5.96
CA ALA A 181 -11.47 -6.40 -5.35
C ALA A 181 -11.71 -6.47 -3.83
N ARG A 182 -12.59 -7.38 -3.37
CA ARG A 182 -12.84 -7.59 -1.94
C ARG A 182 -11.58 -8.11 -1.25
N LEU A 183 -10.93 -9.14 -1.82
CA LEU A 183 -9.70 -9.69 -1.25
C LEU A 183 -8.59 -8.63 -1.15
N ARG A 184 -8.39 -7.83 -2.20
CA ARG A 184 -7.41 -6.74 -2.20
C ARG A 184 -7.65 -5.74 -1.08
N ARG A 185 -8.90 -5.27 -0.92
CA ARG A 185 -9.28 -4.39 0.20
C ARG A 185 -8.92 -5.01 1.55
N GLU A 186 -9.27 -6.28 1.77
CA GLU A 186 -9.01 -6.95 3.04
C GLU A 186 -7.52 -7.16 3.32
N LEU A 187 -6.73 -7.42 2.28
CA LEU A 187 -5.30 -7.58 2.42
C LEU A 187 -4.60 -6.23 2.65
N GLU A 188 -4.91 -5.20 1.86
CA GLU A 188 -4.28 -3.88 1.96
C GLU A 188 -4.65 -3.10 3.23
N SER A 189 -5.80 -3.40 3.85
CA SER A 189 -6.17 -2.88 5.17
C SER A 189 -5.33 -3.45 6.31
N ARG A 190 -4.69 -4.62 6.10
CA ARG A 190 -3.97 -5.37 7.14
C ARG A 190 -2.48 -5.52 6.87
N PHE A 191 -2.05 -5.42 5.62
CA PHE A 191 -0.68 -5.66 5.21
C PHE A 191 -0.16 -4.62 4.23
N ARG A 192 1.15 -4.42 4.26
CA ARG A 192 1.91 -3.65 3.29
C ARG A 192 3.22 -4.36 3.04
N PHE A 193 3.53 -4.67 1.78
CA PHE A 193 4.71 -5.43 1.35
C PHE A 193 4.96 -6.66 2.23
N GLY A 194 3.90 -7.41 2.52
CA GLY A 194 3.95 -8.62 3.33
C GLY A 194 4.07 -8.38 4.84
N THR A 195 4.11 -7.14 5.30
CA THR A 195 4.25 -6.76 6.71
C THR A 195 2.92 -6.31 7.29
N PRO A 196 2.48 -6.85 8.45
CA PRO A 196 1.26 -6.40 9.10
C PRO A 196 1.29 -4.90 9.44
N LEU A 197 0.22 -4.19 9.09
CA LEU A 197 -0.03 -2.82 9.53
C LEU A 197 -0.56 -2.88 10.97
N GLN A 198 0.31 -2.60 11.94
CA GLN A 198 -0.01 -2.73 13.36
C GLN A 198 0.23 -1.42 14.11
N PRO A 199 -0.70 -0.98 14.95
CA PRO A 199 -2.02 -1.56 15.18
C PRO A 199 -2.99 -1.37 13.99
N PRO A 200 -4.08 -2.17 13.89
CA PRO A 200 -5.07 -2.07 12.81
C PRO A 200 -5.69 -0.68 12.71
N GLY A 201 -6.11 -0.25 11.51
CA GLY A 201 -6.69 1.07 11.31
C GLY A 201 -5.66 2.20 11.24
N PHE A 202 -4.48 1.87 10.74
CA PHE A 202 -3.49 2.86 10.34
C PHE A 202 -4.07 3.81 9.28
N GLN A 203 -4.05 5.12 9.56
CA GLN A 203 -4.63 6.14 8.69
C GLN A 203 -3.79 7.43 8.67
N HIS A 204 -4.05 8.25 7.65
CA HIS A 204 -3.56 9.61 7.51
C HIS A 204 -4.73 10.58 7.63
N ASP A 205 -4.52 11.65 8.39
CA ASP A 205 -5.40 12.81 8.47
C ASP A 205 -4.96 13.79 7.37
N VAL A 206 -5.52 13.58 6.18
CA VAL A 206 -5.20 14.32 4.97
C VAL A 206 -5.90 15.66 4.99
N GLN A 207 -5.13 16.74 4.92
CA GLN A 207 -5.66 18.11 5.04
C GLN A 207 -4.78 19.12 4.30
N ARG A 208 -5.30 20.32 4.08
CA ARG A 208 -4.51 21.46 3.58
C ARG A 208 -3.92 22.25 4.76
N GLU A 209 -2.86 22.99 4.46
CA GLU A 209 -2.25 23.87 5.44
C GLU A 209 -3.16 25.04 5.85
N PHE A 210 -2.83 25.63 7.00
CA PHE A 210 -3.50 26.78 7.60
C PHE A 210 -5.00 26.58 7.85
N GLY A 211 -5.45 25.31 7.90
CA GLY A 211 -6.86 24.98 8.10
C GLY A 211 -7.75 25.28 6.89
N ALA A 212 -7.17 25.43 5.69
CA ALA A 212 -7.94 25.55 4.47
C ALA A 212 -8.81 24.29 4.26
N PRO A 213 -10.09 24.44 3.91
CA PRO A 213 -10.97 23.30 3.72
C PRO A 213 -10.64 22.54 2.43
N LEU A 214 -10.93 21.25 2.44
CA LEU A 214 -11.09 20.43 1.25
C LEU A 214 -12.40 20.84 0.58
N VAL A 215 -12.32 21.25 -0.69
CA VAL A 215 -13.49 21.70 -1.47
C VAL A 215 -13.49 20.93 -2.78
N ARG A 216 -14.32 19.88 -2.84
CA ARG A 216 -14.40 18.98 -3.99
C ARG A 216 -13.02 18.38 -4.32
N GLU A 217 -12.30 17.97 -3.28
CA GLU A 217 -10.98 17.36 -3.44
C GLU A 217 -11.14 15.97 -4.05
N ARG A 218 -10.53 15.72 -5.21
CA ARG A 218 -10.66 14.45 -5.91
C ARG A 218 -9.77 13.41 -5.24
N MET A 219 -10.36 12.29 -4.83
CA MET A 219 -9.67 11.18 -4.17
C MET A 219 -10.19 9.85 -4.71
N PHE A 220 -9.53 8.75 -4.37
CA PHE A 220 -9.94 7.39 -4.75
C PHE A 220 -10.28 6.58 -3.50
N CYS A 221 -11.53 6.18 -3.35
CA CYS A 221 -11.98 5.30 -2.28
C CYS A 221 -12.04 3.86 -2.80
N ILE A 222 -11.36 2.91 -2.16
CA ILE A 222 -11.30 1.51 -2.63
C ILE A 222 -12.69 0.87 -2.85
N ASP A 223 -13.70 1.30 -2.10
CA ASP A 223 -15.08 0.80 -2.19
C ASP A 223 -15.95 1.50 -3.25
N ARG A 224 -15.64 2.75 -3.58
CA ARG A 224 -16.51 3.61 -4.41
C ARG A 224 -15.86 4.06 -5.70
N GLY A 225 -14.56 3.83 -5.85
CA GLY A 225 -13.75 4.43 -6.90
C GLY A 225 -13.52 5.94 -6.66
N PRO A 226 -13.46 6.74 -7.72
CA PRO A 226 -13.26 8.19 -7.63
C PRO A 226 -14.37 8.90 -6.83
N VAL A 227 -13.97 9.74 -5.88
CA VAL A 227 -14.88 10.53 -5.03
C VAL A 227 -14.40 11.97 -4.90
N ASN A 228 -15.33 12.87 -4.59
CA ASN A 228 -15.07 14.25 -4.19
C ASN A 228 -15.25 14.39 -2.68
N VAL A 229 -14.22 14.88 -2.02
CA VAL A 229 -14.15 15.03 -0.56
C VAL A 229 -14.31 16.50 -0.18
N PHE A 230 -15.06 16.74 0.90
CA PHE A 230 -15.26 18.04 1.49
C PHE A 230 -15.09 17.98 3.01
N GLY A 231 -14.71 19.11 3.59
CA GLY A 231 -14.54 19.27 5.04
C GLY A 231 -13.21 19.95 5.35
N ASP A 232 -12.73 19.82 6.57
CA ASP A 232 -11.42 20.33 6.96
C ASP A 232 -10.28 19.32 6.85
N HIS A 233 -10.61 18.02 6.86
CA HIS A 233 -9.70 16.91 6.64
C HIS A 233 -10.46 15.68 6.14
N ALA A 234 -9.71 14.67 5.70
CA ALA A 234 -10.20 13.33 5.45
C ALA A 234 -9.28 12.31 6.09
N ASN A 235 -9.84 11.26 6.69
CA ASN A 235 -9.04 10.12 7.09
C ASN A 235 -8.91 9.18 5.90
N VAL A 236 -7.67 8.90 5.50
CA VAL A 236 -7.33 7.99 4.41
C VAL A 236 -6.52 6.83 4.97
N PHE A 237 -7.04 5.62 4.84
CA PHE A 237 -6.42 4.40 5.35
C PHE A 237 -5.37 3.86 4.39
N GLY A 238 -4.52 2.95 4.86
CA GLY A 238 -3.55 2.27 3.99
C GLY A 238 -4.20 1.56 2.80
N SER A 239 -5.41 1.05 2.97
CA SER A 239 -6.25 0.43 1.93
C SER A 239 -6.84 1.41 0.91
N ASP A 240 -6.57 2.71 1.03
CA ASP A 240 -7.25 3.78 0.29
C ASP A 240 -8.76 3.89 0.60
N MET A 241 -9.23 3.32 1.71
CA MET A 241 -10.54 3.65 2.26
C MET A 241 -10.55 5.10 2.75
N ILE A 242 -11.67 5.81 2.56
CA ILE A 242 -11.78 7.25 2.90
C ILE A 242 -12.99 7.49 3.81
N THR A 243 -12.76 8.27 4.88
CA THR A 243 -13.84 8.86 5.68
C THR A 243 -13.64 10.38 5.79
N ALA A 244 -14.71 11.15 5.63
CA ALA A 244 -14.68 12.61 5.70
C ALA A 244 -16.06 13.14 6.12
N GLU A 245 -16.14 14.44 6.38
CA GLU A 245 -17.41 15.12 6.73
C GLU A 245 -18.46 14.94 5.62
N ARG A 246 -18.05 15.08 4.36
CA ARG A 246 -18.90 14.82 3.21
C ARG A 246 -18.10 14.20 2.06
N ILE A 247 -18.66 13.16 1.47
CA ILE A 247 -18.12 12.45 0.30
C ILE A 247 -19.23 12.36 -0.74
N GLU A 248 -18.92 12.77 -1.97
CA GLU A 248 -19.80 12.67 -3.13
C GLU A 248 -19.10 11.83 -4.20
N ASP A 249 -19.84 11.00 -4.96
CA ASP A 249 -19.23 10.25 -6.06
C ASP A 249 -18.74 11.23 -7.13
N ALA A 250 -17.54 11.00 -7.66
CA ALA A 250 -17.04 11.81 -8.76
C ALA A 250 -17.60 11.26 -10.07
N GLN A 251 -18.34 12.09 -10.81
CA GLN A 251 -18.68 11.74 -12.19
C GLN A 251 -17.39 11.69 -13.01
N ASN A 252 -17.25 10.67 -13.85
CA ASN A 252 -16.16 10.59 -14.82
C ASN A 252 -16.36 11.71 -15.84
N GLU A 253 -15.69 12.84 -15.64
CA GLU A 253 -15.41 13.83 -16.69
C GLU A 253 -14.32 13.31 -17.63
#